data_AF-A0A6A6VB41-F1
#
_entry.id   AF-A0A6A6VB41-F1
#
_cell.length_a   1.000
_cell.length_b   1.000
_cell.length_c   1.000
_cell.angle_alpha   90.00
_cell.angle_beta   90.00
_cell.angle_gamma   90.00
#
_symmetry.space_group_name_H-M   'P 1'
#
loop_
_entity.id
_entity.type
_entity.pdbx_description
1 polymer ?
#
loop_
_entity_poly.entity_id
_entity_poly.type
_entity_poly.pdbx_seq_one_letter_code
_entity_poly.pdbx_strand_id
1 'polypeptide(L)'
;MAGMLQPPVENLPALQRWSDVAYIKWKSVKEGLKKTPGPLNMIVSTFIINDETLGILARVLEEDPEANDEDGYPPRFDDTEDCSHMEWGQTSVWQTTDDRGKALLGSPVGVGAAYMLIQHKSTLGAKASISTVTAWCENLMLQIAFHVSQNS
;
A
#
# COMPACT_ATOMS: atom_id res chain seq x y z
N MET A 1 -26.13 -24.51 -34.41
CA MET A 1 -25.25 -23.39 -34.84
C MET A 1 -24.21 -23.21 -33.74
N ALA A 2 -22.95 -23.55 -34.01
CA ALA A 2 -21.86 -23.35 -33.03
C ALA A 2 -21.48 -21.87 -33.02
N GLY A 3 -21.61 -21.21 -31.87
CA GLY A 3 -21.17 -19.83 -31.68
C GLY A 3 -19.65 -19.75 -31.88
N MET A 4 -19.20 -18.86 -32.74
CA MET A 4 -17.78 -18.60 -32.98
C MET A 4 -17.11 -18.20 -31.65
N LEU A 5 -16.20 -19.05 -31.17
CA LEU A 5 -15.24 -18.67 -30.14
C LEU A 5 -14.44 -17.50 -30.71
N GLN A 6 -14.52 -16.33 -30.06
CA GLN A 6 -13.66 -15.20 -30.43
C GLN A 6 -12.21 -15.65 -30.26
N PRO A 7 -11.35 -15.50 -31.29
CA PRO A 7 -9.96 -15.89 -31.19
C PRO A 7 -9.29 -15.11 -30.04
N PRO A 8 -8.24 -15.66 -29.41
CA PRO A 8 -7.52 -14.99 -28.33
C PRO A 8 -7.04 -13.61 -28.80
N VAL A 9 -7.14 -12.61 -27.92
CA VAL A 9 -6.61 -11.27 -28.21
C VAL A 9 -5.09 -11.36 -28.31
N GLU A 10 -4.53 -11.27 -29.53
CA GLU A 10 -3.08 -11.38 -29.78
C GLU A 10 -2.32 -10.09 -29.47
N ASN A 11 -3.01 -8.94 -29.52
CA ASN A 11 -2.45 -7.64 -29.16
C ASN A 11 -2.85 -7.26 -27.74
N LEU A 12 -2.02 -7.66 -26.77
CA LEU A 12 -2.20 -7.25 -25.39
C LEU A 12 -1.86 -5.76 -25.22
N PRO A 13 -2.59 -5.02 -24.38
CA PRO A 13 -2.20 -3.67 -24.02
C PRO A 13 -0.81 -3.69 -23.38
N ALA A 14 -0.04 -2.62 -23.58
CA ALA A 14 1.31 -2.47 -23.02
C ALA A 14 1.29 -2.21 -21.50
N LEU A 15 0.58 -3.06 -20.74
CA LEU A 15 0.61 -3.09 -19.28
C LEU A 15 1.88 -3.82 -18.87
N GLN A 16 2.87 -3.07 -18.39
CA GLN A 16 4.17 -3.64 -18.04
C GLN A 16 4.37 -3.69 -16.52
N ARG A 17 3.52 -3.02 -15.74
CA ARG A 17 3.75 -2.79 -14.31
C ARG A 17 2.49 -3.03 -13.51
N TRP A 18 2.67 -3.52 -12.28
CA TRP A 18 1.58 -3.69 -11.31
C TRP A 18 0.80 -2.38 -11.08
N SER A 19 1.48 -1.24 -11.06
CA SER A 19 0.89 0.09 -10.90
C SER A 19 -0.16 0.41 -11.97
N ASP A 20 0.05 -0.03 -13.21
CA ASP A 20 -0.90 0.19 -14.31
C ASP A 20 -2.21 -0.57 -14.05
N VAL A 21 -2.11 -1.81 -13.60
CA VAL A 21 -3.26 -2.67 -13.29
C VAL A 21 -4.06 -2.10 -12.12
N ALA A 22 -3.36 -1.70 -11.04
CA ALA A 22 -3.99 -1.07 -9.88
C ALA A 22 -4.69 0.24 -10.26
N TYR A 23 -4.04 1.09 -11.06
CA TYR A 23 -4.60 2.34 -11.55
C TYR A 23 -5.83 2.13 -12.43
N ILE A 24 -5.78 1.21 -13.39
CA ILE A 24 -6.93 0.92 -14.26
C ILE A 24 -8.11 0.39 -13.45
N LYS A 25 -7.86 -0.49 -12.47
CA LYS A 25 -8.92 -0.99 -11.59
C LYS A 25 -9.56 0.16 -10.81
N TRP A 26 -8.76 1.01 -10.16
CA TRP A 26 -9.28 2.18 -9.44
C TRP A 26 -10.06 3.12 -10.36
N LYS A 27 -9.51 3.43 -11.55
CA LYS A 27 -10.13 4.33 -12.53
C LYS A 27 -11.48 3.78 -13.01
N SER A 28 -11.57 2.48 -13.29
CA SER A 28 -12.81 1.81 -13.71
C SER A 28 -13.90 1.90 -12.64
N VAL A 29 -13.54 1.81 -11.36
CA VAL A 29 -14.48 1.97 -10.24
C VAL A 29 -14.98 3.42 -10.18
N LYS A 30 -14.10 4.42 -10.33
CA LYS A 30 -14.48 5.84 -10.37
C LYS A 30 -15.45 6.13 -11.53
N GLU A 31 -15.13 5.63 -12.72
CA GLU A 31 -15.97 5.78 -13.92
C GLU A 31 -17.34 5.12 -13.73
N GLY A 32 -17.40 3.91 -13.16
CA GLY A 32 -18.65 3.22 -12.82
C GLY A 32 -19.50 3.99 -11.80
N LEU A 33 -18.85 4.70 -10.86
CA LEU A 33 -19.51 5.61 -9.93
C LEU A 33 -19.84 6.99 -10.54
N LYS A 34 -19.60 7.18 -11.84
CA LYS A 34 -19.76 8.47 -12.56
C LYS A 34 -18.99 9.62 -11.92
N LYS A 35 -17.85 9.31 -11.28
CA LYS A 35 -16.94 10.30 -10.68
C LYS A 35 -15.72 10.46 -11.57
N THR A 36 -15.29 11.69 -11.77
CA THR A 36 -14.03 11.97 -12.45
C THR A 36 -12.87 11.40 -11.62
N PRO A 37 -11.95 10.65 -12.24
CA PRO A 37 -10.67 10.34 -11.62
C PRO A 37 -9.99 11.63 -11.15
N GLY A 38 -9.41 11.59 -9.95
CA GLY A 38 -8.79 12.75 -9.32
C GLY A 38 -7.85 12.31 -8.21
N PRO A 39 -7.48 13.23 -7.30
CA PRO A 39 -6.58 12.94 -6.20
C PRO A 39 -6.97 11.67 -5.44
N LEU A 40 -5.96 10.84 -5.16
CA LEU A 40 -6.07 9.76 -4.20
C LEU A 40 -5.83 10.31 -2.80
N ASN A 41 -6.53 9.75 -1.82
CA ASN A 41 -6.29 10.03 -0.40
C ASN A 41 -5.35 8.99 0.20
N MET A 42 -5.40 7.76 -0.30
CA MET A 42 -4.70 6.62 0.27
C MET A 42 -4.58 5.48 -0.76
N ILE A 43 -3.51 4.71 -0.64
CA ILE A 43 -3.33 3.41 -1.29
C ILE A 43 -3.15 2.38 -0.17
N VAL A 44 -3.98 1.32 -0.16
CA VAL A 44 -3.91 0.27 0.87
C VAL A 44 -3.43 -1.01 0.23
N SER A 45 -2.37 -1.58 0.80
CA SER A 45 -1.90 -2.93 0.51
C SER A 45 -2.41 -3.85 1.60
N THR A 46 -3.22 -4.83 1.21
CA THR A 46 -3.82 -5.77 2.14
C THR A 46 -3.22 -7.16 2.06
N PHE A 47 -3.30 -7.94 3.14
CA PHE A 47 -2.85 -9.34 3.18
C PHE A 47 -1.37 -9.46 2.78
N ILE A 48 -0.52 -8.71 3.47
CA ILE A 48 0.91 -8.64 3.14
C ILE A 48 1.59 -9.90 3.65
N ILE A 49 2.02 -10.75 2.72
CA ILE A 49 2.76 -12.00 2.98
C ILE A 49 4.17 -11.96 2.38
N ASN A 50 4.64 -10.77 1.99
CA ASN A 50 5.97 -10.60 1.40
C ASN A 50 7.01 -10.45 2.51
N ASP A 51 7.86 -11.46 2.67
CA ASP A 51 8.91 -11.52 3.71
C ASP A 51 9.78 -10.26 3.79
N GLU A 52 10.09 -9.66 2.64
CA GLU A 52 10.90 -8.44 2.58
C GLU A 52 10.17 -7.25 3.23
N THR A 53 8.89 -7.05 2.89
CA THR A 53 8.06 -6.00 3.51
C THR A 53 7.86 -6.29 5.01
N LEU A 54 7.59 -7.55 5.36
CA LEU A 54 7.41 -7.98 6.76
C LEU A 54 8.69 -7.73 7.57
N GLY A 55 9.86 -8.10 7.05
CA GLY A 55 11.15 -7.87 7.70
C GLY A 55 11.51 -6.38 7.84
N ILE A 56 11.13 -5.54 6.87
CA ILE A 56 11.29 -4.08 7.00
C ILE A 56 10.37 -3.55 8.10
N LEU A 57 9.11 -3.97 8.14
CA LEU A 57 8.18 -3.50 9.17
C LEU A 57 8.61 -3.97 10.57
N ALA A 58 9.07 -5.20 10.73
CA ALA A 58 9.60 -5.70 12.00
C ALA A 58 10.71 -4.80 12.55
N ARG A 59 11.66 -4.39 11.70
CA ARG A 59 12.71 -3.43 12.11
C ARG A 59 12.16 -2.06 12.46
N VAL A 60 11.17 -1.57 11.71
CA VAL A 60 10.52 -0.29 11.98
C VAL A 60 9.82 -0.28 13.33
N LEU A 61 9.20 -1.41 13.71
CA LEU A 61 8.57 -1.60 15.00
C LEU A 61 9.56 -1.77 16.15
N GLU A 62 10.67 -2.48 15.94
CA GLU A 62 11.75 -2.59 16.94
C GLU A 62 12.34 -1.22 17.31
N GLU A 63 12.38 -0.30 16.34
CA GLU A 63 12.85 1.07 16.53
C GLU A 63 11.75 2.03 17.01
N ASP A 64 10.52 1.55 17.21
CA ASP A 64 9.40 2.38 17.64
C ASP A 64 9.18 2.30 19.16
N PRO A 65 9.54 3.35 19.93
CA PRO A 65 9.37 3.35 21.37
C PRO A 65 7.89 3.30 21.81
N GLU A 66 6.97 3.70 20.92
CA GLU A 66 5.52 3.65 21.17
C GLU A 66 4.89 2.31 20.77
N ALA A 67 5.64 1.45 20.07
CA ALA A 67 5.14 0.15 19.66
C ALA A 67 5.31 -0.91 20.75
N ASN A 68 6.05 -0.63 21.83
CA ASN A 68 6.25 -1.61 22.89
C ASN A 68 4.91 -2.14 23.43
N ASP A 69 4.84 -3.45 23.66
CA ASP A 69 3.70 -4.09 24.31
C ASP A 69 3.54 -3.62 25.78
N GLU A 70 2.49 -4.09 26.46
CA GLU A 70 2.23 -3.76 27.86
C GLU A 70 3.40 -4.11 28.81
N ASP A 71 4.27 -5.04 28.39
CA ASP A 71 5.46 -5.49 29.14
C ASP A 71 6.74 -4.73 28.75
N GLY A 72 6.67 -3.79 27.81
CA GLY A 72 7.79 -2.95 27.39
C GLY A 72 8.72 -3.60 26.36
N TYR A 73 8.29 -4.67 25.70
CA TYR A 73 9.05 -5.31 24.62
C TYR A 73 8.62 -4.78 23.26
N PRO A 74 9.57 -4.57 22.32
CA PRO A 74 9.23 -4.19 20.97
C PRO A 74 8.38 -5.29 20.33
N PRO A 75 7.37 -4.94 19.52
CA PRO A 75 6.57 -5.96 18.87
C PRO A 75 7.44 -6.72 17.90
N ARG A 76 7.54 -8.02 18.15
CA ARG A 76 8.22 -8.94 17.24
C ARG A 76 7.16 -9.52 16.32
N PHE A 77 7.33 -9.33 15.02
CA PHE A 77 6.81 -10.30 14.07
C PHE A 77 7.67 -11.56 14.24
N ASP A 78 7.29 -12.37 15.22
CA ASP A 78 7.79 -13.73 15.42
C ASP A 78 7.46 -14.59 14.16
N ASP A 79 8.13 -15.73 13.99
CA ASP A 79 7.85 -16.76 12.99
C ASP A 79 6.40 -17.30 12.99
N THR A 80 5.59 -16.87 13.95
CA THR A 80 4.15 -17.08 14.09
C THR A 80 3.28 -16.06 13.35
N GLU A 81 3.86 -15.02 12.75
CA GLU A 81 3.14 -13.95 12.02
C GLU A 81 2.12 -13.17 12.88
N ASP A 82 2.30 -13.17 14.21
CA ASP A 82 1.33 -12.55 15.12
C ASP A 82 1.41 -11.00 15.10
N CYS A 83 0.47 -10.39 14.37
CA CYS A 83 0.29 -8.95 14.32
C CYS A 83 -0.77 -8.40 15.28
N SER A 84 -1.35 -9.23 16.16
CA SER A 84 -2.53 -8.88 16.97
C SER A 84 -2.35 -7.64 17.85
N HIS A 85 -1.12 -7.29 18.21
CA HIS A 85 -0.80 -6.06 18.94
C HIS A 85 -1.06 -4.76 18.15
N MET A 86 -1.31 -4.83 16.83
CA MET A 86 -1.61 -3.67 15.96
C MET A 86 -3.08 -3.63 15.49
N GLU A 87 -4.04 -4.10 16.29
CA GLU A 87 -5.46 -4.09 15.91
C GLU A 87 -5.96 -2.68 15.55
N TRP A 88 -7.06 -2.61 14.78
CA TRP A 88 -7.67 -1.35 14.36
C TRP A 88 -8.09 -0.49 15.56
N GLY A 89 -7.35 0.60 15.81
CA GLY A 89 -7.45 1.45 17.02
C GLY A 89 -6.13 1.59 17.78
N GLN A 90 -5.19 0.67 17.55
CA GLN A 90 -3.79 0.67 18.00
C GLN A 90 -2.84 0.69 16.80
N THR A 91 -3.19 1.49 15.79
CA THR A 91 -2.42 1.58 14.55
C THR A 91 -1.11 2.33 14.77
N SER A 92 -0.01 1.84 14.20
CA SER A 92 1.25 2.59 14.18
C SER A 92 1.32 3.48 12.95
N VAL A 93 1.69 4.74 13.15
CA VAL A 93 1.70 5.77 12.10
C VAL A 93 3.07 6.44 12.05
N TRP A 94 3.68 6.46 10.87
CA TRP A 94 5.00 7.07 10.66
C TRP A 94 4.96 8.10 9.54
N GLN A 95 5.66 9.23 9.74
CA GLN A 95 5.87 10.24 8.71
C GLN A 95 6.93 9.75 7.71
N THR A 96 6.74 10.00 6.42
CA THR A 96 7.73 9.65 5.38
C THR A 96 8.97 10.56 5.39
N THR A 97 9.00 11.58 6.25
CA THR A 97 10.19 12.38 6.56
C THR A 97 11.14 11.68 7.53
N ASP A 98 10.63 10.72 8.31
CA ASP A 98 11.39 9.98 9.32
C ASP A 98 11.95 8.69 8.72
N ASP A 99 13.03 8.16 9.31
CA ASP A 99 13.72 6.99 8.74
C ASP A 99 12.83 5.74 8.70
N ARG A 100 11.94 5.58 9.69
CA ARG A 100 10.91 4.53 9.73
C ARG A 100 9.93 4.61 8.55
N GLY A 101 9.38 5.81 8.30
CA GLY A 101 8.47 6.01 7.16
C GLY A 101 9.19 5.88 5.81
N LYS A 102 10.46 6.30 5.71
CA LYS A 102 11.29 6.07 4.51
C LYS A 102 11.55 4.59 4.25
N ALA A 103 11.83 3.82 5.30
CA ALA A 103 12.05 2.38 5.18
C ALA A 103 10.80 1.69 4.61
N LEU A 104 9.61 1.99 5.14
CA LEU A 104 8.36 1.44 4.61
C LEU A 104 8.03 1.95 3.21
N LEU A 105 8.36 3.20 2.88
CA LEU A 105 8.23 3.72 1.51
C LEU A 105 9.13 2.97 0.52
N GLY A 106 10.31 2.53 0.98
CA GLY A 106 11.25 1.72 0.20
C GLY A 106 10.91 0.24 0.11
N SER A 107 9.94 -0.25 0.89
CA SER A 107 9.48 -1.65 0.81
C SER A 107 8.85 -1.97 -0.56
N PRO A 108 8.80 -3.24 -0.98
CA PRO A 108 8.15 -3.64 -2.24
C PRO A 108 6.73 -3.06 -2.42
N VAL A 109 5.90 -3.05 -1.37
CA VAL A 109 4.54 -2.48 -1.42
C VAL A 109 4.55 -0.95 -1.47
N GLY A 110 5.48 -0.29 -0.77
CA GLY A 110 5.66 1.16 -0.79
C GLY A 110 6.13 1.67 -2.15
N VAL A 111 7.08 0.95 -2.77
CA VAL A 111 7.55 1.22 -4.13
C VAL A 111 6.42 1.08 -5.14
N GLY A 112 5.55 0.07 -5.00
CA GLY A 112 4.35 -0.08 -5.81
C GLY A 112 3.41 1.13 -5.71
N ALA A 113 3.10 1.56 -4.49
CA ALA A 113 2.27 2.74 -4.23
C ALA A 113 2.89 4.01 -4.82
N ALA A 114 4.20 4.21 -4.64
CA ALA A 114 4.92 5.35 -5.20
C ALA A 114 4.90 5.34 -6.74
N TYR A 115 5.11 4.18 -7.38
CA TYR A 115 5.05 4.07 -8.84
C TYR A 115 3.68 4.40 -9.41
N MET A 116 2.59 4.02 -8.73
CA MET A 116 1.24 4.40 -9.14
C MET A 116 1.08 5.92 -9.18
N LEU A 117 1.56 6.64 -8.15
CA LEU A 117 1.53 8.11 -8.15
C LEU A 117 2.42 8.70 -9.24
N ILE A 118 3.65 8.19 -9.41
CA ILE A 118 4.63 8.73 -10.34
C ILE A 118 4.20 8.57 -11.80
N GLN A 119 3.65 7.42 -12.17
CA GLN A 119 3.29 7.11 -13.56
C GLN A 119 1.97 7.74 -14.00
N HIS A 120 1.09 8.08 -13.05
CA HIS A 120 -0.24 8.61 -13.33
C HIS A 120 -0.46 10.03 -12.78
N LYS A 121 0.62 10.82 -12.63
CA LYS A 121 0.60 12.22 -12.15
C LYS A 121 -0.40 13.12 -12.87
N SER A 122 -0.62 12.92 -14.17
CA SER A 122 -1.59 13.69 -14.96
C SER A 122 -3.01 13.57 -14.42
N THR A 123 -3.33 12.46 -13.75
CA THR A 123 -4.65 12.18 -13.20
C THR A 123 -4.67 12.29 -11.68
N LEU A 124 -3.60 11.84 -11.01
CA LEU A 124 -3.52 11.76 -9.55
C LEU A 124 -2.99 13.03 -8.87
N GLY A 125 -2.46 13.97 -9.67
CA GLY A 125 -1.86 15.21 -9.21
C GLY A 125 -0.34 15.22 -9.40
N ALA A 126 0.19 16.28 -10.00
CA ALA A 126 1.63 16.41 -10.27
C ALA A 126 2.49 16.50 -8.99
N LYS A 127 1.88 16.99 -7.90
CA LYS A 127 2.48 17.17 -6.57
C LYS A 127 1.97 16.14 -5.55
N ALA A 128 1.34 15.06 -6.00
CA ALA A 128 0.89 13.98 -5.12
C ALA A 128 2.12 13.27 -4.51
N SER A 129 2.16 13.18 -3.18
CA SER A 129 3.23 12.51 -2.43
C SER A 129 2.68 11.69 -1.28
N ILE A 130 3.36 10.60 -0.94
CA ILE A 130 3.02 9.82 0.26
C ILE A 130 3.57 10.57 1.47
N SER A 131 2.70 11.01 2.38
CA SER A 131 3.07 11.78 3.57
C SER A 131 3.21 10.91 4.82
N THR A 132 2.34 9.93 4.98
CA THR A 132 2.34 9.04 6.15
C THR A 132 2.10 7.60 5.72
N VAL A 133 2.65 6.69 6.51
CA VAL A 133 2.43 5.26 6.39
C VAL A 133 1.78 4.79 7.69
N THR A 134 0.68 4.06 7.57
CA THR A 134 -0.04 3.46 8.70
C THR A 134 -0.03 1.96 8.53
N ALA A 135 0.36 1.22 9.57
CA ALA A 135 0.25 -0.24 9.60
C ALA A 135 -0.74 -0.68 10.67
N TRP A 136 -1.47 -1.75 10.39
CA TRP A 136 -2.38 -2.39 11.33
C TRP A 136 -2.61 -3.85 10.98
N CYS A 137 -3.13 -4.59 11.94
CA CYS A 137 -3.51 -5.98 11.82
C CYS A 137 -5.03 -6.10 11.72
N GLU A 138 -5.49 -6.93 10.79
CA GLU A 138 -6.90 -7.25 10.61
C GLU A 138 -7.04 -8.74 10.31
N ASN A 139 -7.77 -9.49 11.14
CA ASN A 139 -7.90 -10.95 11.02
C ASN A 139 -6.55 -11.70 10.98
N LEU A 140 -5.59 -11.29 11.83
CA LEU A 140 -4.20 -11.81 11.85
C LEU A 140 -3.42 -11.54 10.56
N MET A 141 -3.88 -10.62 9.72
CA MET A 141 -3.21 -10.25 8.49
C MET A 141 -2.77 -8.81 8.54
N LEU A 142 -1.50 -8.58 8.22
CA LEU A 142 -0.94 -7.25 8.16
C LEU A 142 -1.47 -6.46 6.95
N GLN A 143 -1.84 -5.21 7.22
CA GLN A 143 -2.26 -4.21 6.27
C GLN A 143 -1.34 -2.99 6.36
N ILE A 144 -1.05 -2.33 5.24
CA ILE A 144 -0.34 -1.05 5.21
C ILE A 144 -1.10 -0.06 4.32
N ALA A 145 -1.32 1.14 4.85
CA ALA A 145 -1.87 2.29 4.13
C ALA A 145 -0.80 3.35 3.89
N PHE A 146 -0.68 3.77 2.63
CA PHE A 146 0.13 4.90 2.19
C PHE A 146 -0.79 6.10 1.97
N HIS A 147 -0.75 7.08 2.86
CA HIS A 147 -1.59 8.28 2.78
C HIS A 147 -0.99 9.28 1.80
N VAL A 148 -1.83 9.80 0.91
CA VAL A 148 -1.43 10.69 -0.17
C VAL A 148 -1.84 12.11 0.18
N SER A 149 -0.87 13.01 0.13
CA SER A 149 -1.02 14.46 0.28
C SER A 149 -0.86 15.15 -1.07
N GLN A 150 -1.50 16.31 -1.20
CA GLN A 150 -1.30 17.22 -2.33
C GLN A 150 -0.51 18.40 -1.81
N ASN A 151 0.77 18.51 -2.17
CA ASN A 151 1.52 19.72 -1.84
C ASN A 151 1.04 20.86 -2.75
N SER A 152 0.71 22.02 -2.18
CA SER A 152 0.22 23.19 -2.94
C SER A 152 1.33 23.95 -3.64
#